data_AF-A0A6G0JF41-F1
#
_entry.id   AF-A0A6G0JF41-F1
#
_cell.length_a   1.000
_cell.length_b   1.000
_cell.length_c   1.000
_cell.angle_alpha   90.00
_cell.angle_beta   90.00
_cell.angle_gamma   90.00
#
_symmetry.space_group_name_H-M   'P 1'
#
loop_
_entity.id
_entity.type
_entity.pdbx_description
1 polymer ?
#
loop_
_entity_poly.entity_id
_entity_poly.type
_entity_poly.pdbx_seq_one_letter_code
_entity_poly.pdbx_strand_id
1 'polypeptide(L)'
;MRRHGIRSRRAHGEIGSVDMPAARAAALELRKIIAAYHPDDVYNMDEAAYFYRALPRRSLCLRAAPALKQRKARVTMVVAANASGTHKLPLTILGTARRPRWLHAMPAGLEYVGTCKGWMTTVVFRQWLE
;
A
#
# COMPACT_ATOMS: atom_id res chain seq x y z
N MET A 1 -35.41 -4.90 7.65
CA MET A 1 -34.54 -5.78 6.83
C MET A 1 -34.82 -7.27 7.03
N ARG A 2 -34.89 -7.77 8.27
CA ARG A 2 -35.11 -9.20 8.57
C ARG A 2 -36.43 -9.77 8.00
N ARG A 3 -37.51 -8.96 7.98
CA ARG A 3 -38.83 -9.30 7.41
C ARG A 3 -38.82 -9.63 5.91
N HIS A 4 -37.89 -9.06 5.14
CA HIS A 4 -37.80 -9.25 3.69
C HIS A 4 -36.61 -10.12 3.27
N GLY A 5 -35.92 -10.78 4.22
CA GLY A 5 -34.76 -11.64 3.93
C GLY A 5 -33.49 -10.91 3.46
N ILE A 6 -33.46 -9.57 3.46
CA ILE A 6 -32.30 -8.77 3.04
C ILE A 6 -31.21 -8.83 4.11
N ARG A 7 -30.00 -9.23 3.71
CA ARG A 7 -28.83 -9.31 4.60
C ARG A 7 -27.65 -8.52 4.02
N SER A 8 -26.84 -7.94 4.91
CA SER A 8 -25.53 -7.40 4.54
C SER A 8 -24.57 -8.56 4.29
N ARG A 9 -24.06 -8.68 3.06
CA ARG A 9 -23.15 -9.75 2.65
C ARG A 9 -21.87 -9.15 2.12
N ARG A 10 -20.72 -9.75 2.46
CA ARG A 10 -19.38 -9.30 2.02
C ARG A 10 -19.00 -10.02 0.73
N ALA A 11 -18.46 -9.29 -0.23
CA ALA A 11 -17.80 -9.90 -1.39
C ALA A 11 -16.39 -10.38 -0.98
N HIS A 12 -16.09 -11.65 -1.24
CA HIS A 12 -14.77 -12.23 -1.01
C HIS A 12 -13.91 -12.07 -2.29
N GLY A 13 -12.64 -11.74 -2.12
CA GLY A 13 -11.65 -11.72 -3.21
C GLY A 13 -10.79 -12.99 -3.19
N GLU A 14 -9.91 -13.12 -4.19
CA GLU A 14 -9.00 -14.26 -4.32
C GLU A 14 -8.09 -14.42 -3.10
N ILE A 15 -7.93 -15.68 -2.69
CA ILE A 15 -6.99 -16.12 -1.66
C ILE A 15 -5.84 -16.77 -2.42
N GLY A 16 -4.69 -16.12 -2.48
CA GLY A 16 -3.47 -16.75 -3.00
C GLY A 16 -2.95 -17.76 -1.98
N SER A 17 -2.62 -18.97 -2.41
CA SER A 17 -1.88 -19.93 -1.59
C SER A 17 -0.39 -19.59 -1.61
N VAL A 18 0.20 -19.35 -0.44
CA VAL A 18 1.64 -19.15 -0.29
C VAL A 18 2.24 -20.40 0.35
N ASP A 19 3.38 -20.87 -0.19
CA ASP A 19 4.20 -21.91 0.45
C ASP A 19 4.85 -21.32 1.72
N MET A 20 4.17 -21.52 2.84
CA MET A 20 4.61 -21.00 4.14
C MET A 20 5.95 -21.59 4.61
N PRO A 21 6.22 -22.91 4.46
CA PRO A 21 7.56 -23.46 4.71
C PRO A 21 8.68 -22.76 3.93
N ALA A 22 8.54 -22.62 2.61
CA ALA A 22 9.56 -21.98 1.78
C ALA A 22 9.76 -20.51 2.16
N ALA A 23 8.67 -19.77 2.38
CA ALA A 23 8.73 -18.37 2.81
C ALA A 23 9.45 -18.19 4.16
N ARG A 24 9.22 -19.10 5.12
CA ARG A 24 9.90 -19.09 6.42
C ARG A 24 11.39 -19.37 6.30
N ALA A 25 11.78 -20.35 5.47
CA ALA A 25 13.19 -20.64 5.23
C ALA A 25 13.91 -19.43 4.62
N ALA A 26 13.34 -18.81 3.60
CA ALA A 26 13.88 -17.59 3.00
C ALA A 26 13.99 -16.43 4.00
N ALA A 27 12.99 -16.25 4.87
CA ALA A 27 13.02 -15.22 5.91
C ALA A 27 14.14 -15.45 6.94
N LEU A 28 14.49 -16.70 7.25
CA LEU A 28 15.61 -17.02 8.14
C LEU A 28 16.96 -16.66 7.51
N GLU A 29 17.17 -16.98 6.24
CA GLU A 29 18.40 -16.60 5.53
C GLU A 29 18.54 -15.09 5.41
N LEU A 30 17.46 -14.37 5.11
CA LEU A 30 17.46 -12.91 5.05
C LEU A 30 17.84 -12.29 6.41
N ARG A 31 17.34 -12.84 7.52
CA ARG A 31 17.70 -12.37 8.87
C ARG A 31 19.19 -12.50 9.17
N LYS A 32 19.84 -13.56 8.70
CA LYS A 32 21.29 -13.74 8.86
C LYS A 32 22.06 -12.65 8.13
N ILE A 33 21.63 -12.30 6.91
CA ILE A 33 22.23 -11.22 6.11
C ILE A 33 22.03 -9.88 6.82
N ILE A 34 20.80 -9.58 7.25
CA ILE A 34 20.48 -8.32 7.95
C ILE A 34 21.30 -8.18 9.25
N ALA A 35 21.55 -9.27 9.97
CA ALA A 35 22.32 -9.27 11.21
C ALA A 35 23.80 -8.88 11.02
N ALA A 36 24.32 -8.88 9.79
CA ALA A 36 25.67 -8.39 9.50
C ALA A 36 25.79 -6.85 9.48
N TYR A 37 24.65 -6.14 9.51
CA TYR A 37 24.59 -4.68 9.45
C TYR A 37 24.17 -4.08 10.80
N HIS A 38 24.60 -2.85 11.07
CA HIS A 38 24.13 -2.11 12.23
C HIS A 38 22.63 -1.77 12.05
N PRO A 39 21.79 -1.79 13.10
CA PRO A 39 20.36 -1.47 12.98
C PRO A 39 20.06 -0.09 12.39
N ASP A 40 20.96 0.88 12.54
CA ASP A 40 20.82 2.20 11.94
C ASP A 40 20.98 2.20 10.40
N ASP A 41 21.65 1.18 9.85
CA ASP A 41 21.93 1.00 8.41
C ASP A 41 20.91 0.08 7.73
N VAL A 42 20.00 -0.52 8.49
CA VAL A 42 18.95 -1.41 7.98
C VAL A 42 17.66 -0.63 7.82
N TYR A 43 17.25 -0.35 6.58
CA TYR A 43 15.99 0.35 6.29
C TYR A 43 14.92 -0.61 5.81
N ASN A 44 13.68 -0.35 6.25
CA ASN A 44 12.50 -0.89 5.62
C ASN A 44 11.72 0.24 4.94
N MET A 45 11.33 0.03 3.69
CA MET A 45 10.47 0.91 2.91
C MET A 45 9.18 0.16 2.59
N ASP A 46 8.03 0.82 2.75
CA ASP A 46 6.75 0.24 2.36
C ASP A 46 5.78 1.28 1.77
N GLU A 47 4.79 0.77 1.02
CA GLU A 47 3.75 1.55 0.36
C GLU A 47 2.36 1.35 0.99
N ALA A 48 1.75 2.43 1.43
CA ALA A 48 0.37 2.45 1.92
C ALA A 48 -0.54 3.20 0.93
N ALA A 49 -1.50 2.50 0.31
CA ALA A 49 -2.43 3.10 -0.66
C ALA A 49 -3.79 3.46 -0.03
N TYR A 50 -4.18 4.72 -0.11
CA TYR A 50 -5.50 5.21 0.26
C TYR A 50 -6.44 5.26 -0.97
N PHE A 51 -7.45 4.38 -0.98
CA PHE A 51 -8.42 4.27 -2.09
C PHE A 51 -9.63 5.18 -1.90
N TYR A 52 -9.47 6.47 -2.20
CA TYR A 52 -10.49 7.51 -1.95
C TYR A 52 -11.79 7.38 -2.77
N ARG A 53 -11.86 6.48 -3.76
CA ARG A 53 -13.10 6.18 -4.51
C ARG A 53 -13.58 4.74 -4.32
N ALA A 54 -12.99 3.99 -3.39
CA ALA A 54 -13.43 2.62 -3.13
C ALA A 54 -14.87 2.59 -2.63
N LEU A 55 -15.61 1.57 -3.06
CA LEU A 55 -16.98 1.33 -2.58
C LEU A 55 -16.94 0.37 -1.39
N PRO A 56 -17.95 0.41 -0.49
CA PRO A 56 -18.08 -0.58 0.56
C PRO A 56 -18.05 -2.01 -0.03
N ARG A 57 -17.28 -2.90 0.60
CA ARG A 57 -17.20 -4.32 0.21
C ARG A 57 -18.43 -5.14 0.63
N ARG A 58 -19.48 -4.47 1.11
CA ARG A 58 -20.72 -5.09 1.56
C ARG A 58 -21.88 -4.54 0.75
N SER A 59 -22.77 -5.43 0.35
CA SER A 59 -24.02 -5.11 -0.32
C SER A 59 -25.19 -5.67 0.46
N LEU A 60 -26.33 -4.98 0.40
CA LEU A 60 -27.59 -5.47 0.94
C LEU A 60 -28.25 -6.33 -0.14
N CYS A 61 -28.24 -7.66 0.04
CA CYS A 61 -28.71 -8.60 -0.97
C CYS A 61 -29.54 -9.71 -0.33
N LEU A 62 -30.53 -10.23 -1.07
CA LEU A 62 -31.36 -11.37 -0.66
C LEU A 62 -30.53 -12.67 -0.65
N ARG A 63 -29.80 -12.94 -1.74
CA ARG A 63 -29.08 -14.21 -1.96
C ARG A 63 -27.57 -14.09 -1.77
N ALA A 64 -26.85 -13.61 -2.78
CA ALA A 64 -25.40 -13.44 -2.75
C ALA A 64 -25.05 -12.01 -3.16
N ALA A 65 -23.97 -11.47 -2.61
CA ALA A 65 -23.41 -10.21 -3.08
C ALA A 65 -22.55 -10.51 -4.33
N PRO A 66 -22.82 -9.86 -5.48
CA PRO A 66 -21.98 -10.02 -6.66
C PRO A 66 -20.57 -9.47 -6.39
N ALA A 67 -19.58 -9.95 -7.15
CA ALA A 67 -18.24 -9.41 -7.10
C ALA A 67 -18.27 -7.94 -7.55
N LEU A 68 -17.97 -7.02 -6.63
CA LEU A 68 -17.93 -5.58 -6.92
C LEU A 68 -16.53 -5.19 -7.40
N LYS A 69 -16.43 -4.75 -8.66
CA LYS A 69 -15.20 -4.15 -9.18
C LYS A 69 -14.90 -2.86 -8.41
N GLN A 70 -13.87 -2.92 -7.57
CA GLN A 70 -13.45 -1.77 -6.78
C GLN A 70 -12.79 -0.72 -7.67
N ARG A 71 -13.19 0.55 -7.48
CA ARG A 71 -12.47 1.68 -8.08
C ARG A 71 -11.16 1.87 -7.34
N LYS A 72 -10.05 1.49 -7.98
CA LYS A 72 -8.69 1.57 -7.41
C LYS A 72 -8.04 2.95 -7.59
N ALA A 73 -8.84 4.02 -7.65
CA ALA A 73 -8.30 5.37 -7.62
C ALA A 73 -7.68 5.60 -6.24
N ARG A 74 -6.40 5.96 -6.21
CA ARG A 74 -5.60 5.97 -4.98
C ARG A 74 -4.65 7.15 -4.92
N VAL A 75 -4.27 7.46 -3.68
CA VAL A 75 -3.06 8.19 -3.34
C VAL A 75 -2.23 7.21 -2.53
N THR A 76 -0.97 7.03 -2.89
CA THR A 76 -0.07 6.11 -2.19
C THR A 76 0.96 6.90 -1.42
N MET A 77 1.20 6.52 -0.18
CA MET A 77 2.27 7.04 0.65
C MET A 77 3.39 6.02 0.70
N VAL A 78 4.61 6.50 0.49
CA VAL A 78 5.85 5.74 0.64
C VAL A 78 6.48 6.19 1.95
N VAL A 79 6.73 5.22 2.83
CA VAL A 79 7.35 5.43 4.12
C VAL A 79 8.62 4.61 4.19
N ALA A 80 9.66 5.15 4.81
CA ALA A 80 10.85 4.38 5.14
C ALA A 80 11.47 4.84 6.46
N ALA A 81 11.98 3.88 7.21
CA ALA A 81 12.66 4.11 8.48
C ALA A 81 13.74 3.05 8.70
N ASN A 82 14.76 3.39 9.49
CA ASN A 82 15.76 2.43 9.93
C ASN A 82 15.21 1.49 11.00
N ALA A 83 15.90 0.37 11.23
CA ALA A 83 15.45 -0.68 12.14
C ALA A 83 15.52 -0.25 13.61
N SER A 84 16.38 0.70 13.97
CA SER A 84 16.42 1.32 15.31
C SER A 84 15.29 2.34 15.53
N GLY A 85 14.67 2.84 14.47
CA GLY A 85 13.62 3.86 14.51
C GLY A 85 14.11 5.28 14.78
N THR A 86 15.43 5.51 14.83
CA THR A 86 16.05 6.82 15.07
C THR A 86 16.00 7.73 13.84
N HIS A 87 15.91 7.15 12.64
CA HIS A 87 15.88 7.89 11.39
C HIS A 87 14.69 7.48 10.51
N LYS A 88 13.98 8.48 10.01
CA LYS A 88 12.85 8.34 9.08
C LYS A 88 13.16 9.15 7.83
N LEU A 89 13.02 8.54 6.66
CA LEU A 89 13.18 9.24 5.39
C LEU A 89 11.96 10.14 5.13
N PRO A 90 12.13 11.22 4.33
CA PRO A 90 11.03 12.09 3.95
C PRO A 90 9.85 11.32 3.35
N LEU A 91 8.64 11.77 3.64
CA LEU A 91 7.42 11.15 3.12
C LEU A 91 7.30 11.45 1.63
N THR A 92 7.10 10.41 0.82
CA THR A 92 6.81 10.58 -0.61
C THR A 92 5.37 10.18 -0.91
N ILE A 93 4.62 11.07 -1.54
CA ILE A 93 3.24 10.86 -1.97
C ILE A 93 3.21 10.60 -3.47
N LEU A 94 2.57 9.50 -3.86
CA LEU A 94 2.36 9.12 -5.24
C LEU A 94 0.89 9.31 -5.61
N GLY A 95 0.65 9.96 -6.74
CA GLY A 95 -0.70 10.12 -7.29
C GLY A 95 -0.71 10.00 -8.81
N THR A 96 -1.90 10.06 -9.41
CA THR A 96 -2.03 9.90 -10.87
C THR A 96 -1.78 11.17 -11.66
N ALA A 97 -1.96 12.34 -11.05
CA ALA A 97 -1.74 13.62 -11.70
C ALA A 97 -0.27 14.03 -11.54
N ARG A 98 0.35 14.61 -12.57
CA ARG A 98 1.70 15.19 -12.43
C ARG A 98 1.70 16.43 -11.51
N ARG A 99 0.63 17.23 -11.57
CA ARG A 99 0.37 18.39 -10.71
C ARG A 99 -1.08 18.33 -10.24
N PRO A 100 -1.35 17.77 -9.06
CA PRO A 100 -2.71 17.66 -8.55
C PRO A 100 -3.29 19.04 -8.20
N ARG A 101 -4.49 19.34 -8.71
CA ARG A 101 -5.16 20.63 -8.46
C ARG A 101 -5.46 20.92 -6.99
N TRP A 102 -5.54 19.89 -6.15
CA TRP A 102 -5.82 20.01 -4.72
C TRP A 102 -4.55 20.31 -3.89
N LEU A 103 -3.36 20.18 -4.48
CA LEU A 103 -2.08 20.43 -3.81
C LEU A 103 -1.45 21.68 -4.44
N HIS A 104 -1.83 22.84 -3.94
CA HIS A 104 -1.36 24.12 -4.46
C HIS A 104 0.12 24.38 -4.13
N ALA A 105 0.55 23.97 -2.94
CA ALA A 105 1.93 24.08 -2.46
C ALA A 105 2.36 22.77 -1.81
N MET A 106 3.66 22.45 -1.91
CA MET A 106 4.21 21.27 -1.27
C MET A 106 4.50 21.55 0.22
N PRO A 107 3.99 20.74 1.15
CA PRO A 107 4.40 20.82 2.55
C PRO A 107 5.90 20.54 2.70
N ALA A 108 6.54 21.19 3.66
CA ALA A 108 7.94 20.91 3.98
C ALA A 108 8.11 19.45 4.44
N GLY A 109 9.17 18.79 3.98
CA GLY A 109 9.47 17.39 4.32
C GLY A 109 8.57 16.36 3.63
N LEU A 110 7.80 16.78 2.62
CA LEU A 110 6.97 15.91 1.79
C LEU A 110 7.31 16.10 0.32
N GLU A 111 7.43 14.98 -0.39
CA GLU A 111 7.57 14.95 -1.83
C GLU A 111 6.31 14.45 -2.51
N TYR A 112 6.08 14.91 -3.74
CA TYR A 112 4.98 14.41 -4.55
C TYR A 112 5.47 14.00 -5.94
N VAL A 113 5.15 12.77 -6.33
CA VAL A 113 5.45 12.26 -7.66
C VAL A 113 4.19 11.75 -8.35
N GLY A 114 3.92 12.28 -9.54
CA GLY A 114 2.84 11.80 -10.39
C GLY A 114 3.27 10.58 -11.21
N THR A 115 2.60 9.44 -11.04
CA THR A 115 2.80 8.23 -11.85
C THR A 115 1.49 7.80 -12.51
N CYS A 116 1.54 7.12 -13.65
CA CYS A 116 0.34 6.80 -14.43
C CYS A 116 -0.77 6.06 -13.65
N LYS A 117 -0.40 5.32 -12.59
CA LYS A 117 -1.30 4.48 -11.79
C LYS A 117 -1.33 4.87 -10.29
N GLY A 118 -0.61 5.93 -9.91
CA GLY A 118 -0.53 6.40 -8.52
C GLY A 118 0.06 5.36 -7.56
N TRP A 119 1.10 4.66 -7.99
CA TRP A 119 1.87 3.65 -7.23
C TRP A 119 3.34 3.74 -7.67
N MET A 120 4.24 3.14 -6.90
CA MET A 120 5.66 3.19 -7.21
C MET A 120 5.96 2.53 -8.56
N THR A 121 6.96 3.05 -9.24
CA THR A 121 7.52 2.44 -10.45
C THR A 121 9.02 2.29 -10.26
N THR A 122 9.65 1.39 -11.00
CA THR A 122 11.10 1.19 -10.92
C THR A 122 11.90 2.48 -11.13
N VAL A 123 11.43 3.36 -12.03
CA VAL A 123 12.09 4.65 -12.31
C VAL A 123 12.00 5.58 -11.10
N VAL A 124 10.80 5.73 -10.53
CA VAL A 124 10.59 6.59 -9.34
C VAL A 124 11.31 6.02 -8.13
N PHE A 125 11.35 4.70 -7.97
CA PHE A 125 12.06 4.07 -6.87
C PHE A 125 13.57 4.32 -6.93
N ARG A 126 14.18 4.26 -8.12
CA ARG A 126 15.61 4.60 -8.28
C ARG A 126 15.88 6.05 -7.92
N GLN A 127 15.05 6.97 -8.41
CA GLN A 127 15.16 8.41 -8.08
C GLN A 127 14.97 8.69 -6.59
N TRP A 128 14.14 7.89 -5.91
CA TRP A 128 13.90 8.02 -4.47
C TRP A 128 15.05 7.47 -3.61
N LEU A 129 15.87 6.56 -4.15
CA LEU A 129 17.04 6.00 -3.46
C LEU A 129 18.30 6.86 -3.59
N GLU A 130 18.37 7.71 -4.62
CA GLU A 130 19.47 8.63 -4.92
C GLU A 130 19.41 9.90 -4.06
#